data_AF-C2CG15-F1
#
_entry.id   AF-C2CG15-F1
#
_cell.length_a   1.000
_cell.length_b   1.000
_cell.length_c   1.000
_cell.angle_alpha   90.00
_cell.angle_beta   90.00
_cell.angle_gamma   90.00
#
_symmetry.space_group_name_H-M   'P 1'
#
loop_
_entity.id
_entity.type
_entity.pdbx_description
1 polymer ?
#
loop_
_entity_poly.entity_id
_entity_poly.type
_entity_poly.pdbx_seq_one_letter_code
_entity_poly.pdbx_strand_id
1 'polypeptide(L)' 'MTRQDFVRSIKAGNYENYHVRLINGIETPVSNPDKSKNNNLD' A
#
# COMPACT_ATOMS: atom_id res chain seq x y z
N MET A 1 13.93 3.19 -0.58
CA MET A 1 13.03 2.05 -0.31
C MET A 1 12.52 1.54 -1.64
N THR A 2 12.73 0.26 -1.96
CA THR A 2 12.17 -0.31 -3.20
C THR A 2 10.71 -0.70 -2.98
N ARG A 3 9.95 -0.83 -4.06
CA ARG A 3 8.56 -1.32 -4.01
C ARG A 3 8.47 -2.69 -3.33
N GLN A 4 9.47 -3.54 -3.51
CA GLN A 4 9.55 -4.87 -2.89
C GLN A 4 9.76 -4.77 -1.37
N ASP A 5 10.66 -3.88 -0.93
CA ASP A 5 10.89 -3.65 0.50
C ASP A 5 9.65 -3.06 1.17
N PHE A 6 8.94 -2.16 0.48
CA PHE A 6 7.70 -1.59 0.99
C PHE A 6 6.60 -2.65 1.15
N VAL A 7 6.42 -3.53 0.15
CA VAL A 7 5.48 -4.67 0.23
C VAL A 7 5.82 -5.60 1.40
N ARG A 8 7.11 -5.90 1.62
CA ARG A 8 7.54 -6.72 2.77
C ARG A 8 7.20 -6.06 4.10
N SER A 9 7.45 -4.76 4.24
CA SER A 9 7.15 -4.03 5.47
C SER A 9 5.65 -3.91 5.75
N ILE A 10 4.81 -3.76 4.72
CA ILE A 10 3.35 -3.80 4.87
C ILE A 10 2.91 -5.20 5.34
N LYS A 11 3.44 -6.26 4.73
CA LYS A 11 3.17 -7.65 5.16
C LYS A 11 3.65 -7.94 6.58
N ALA A 12 4.72 -7.29 7.02
CA ALA A 12 5.23 -7.37 8.39
C ALA A 12 4.38 -6.59 9.40
N GLY A 13 3.37 -5.84 8.95
CA GLY A 13 2.49 -5.05 9.84
C GLY A 13 3.05 -3.68 10.22
N ASN A 14 4.16 -3.24 9.61
CA ASN A 14 4.78 -1.94 9.93
C ASN A 14 3.99 -0.73 9.40
N TYR A 15 2.97 -0.96 8.59
CA TYR A 15 2.16 0.08 7.94
C TYR A 15 0.67 -0.27 8.04
N GLU A 16 0.03 0.10 9.15
CA GLU A 16 -1.39 -0.19 9.41
C GLU A 16 -2.34 0.46 8.41
N ASN A 17 -1.94 1.60 7.82
CA ASN A 17 -2.71 2.33 6.81
C ASN A 17 -2.53 1.81 5.38
N TYR A 18 -1.79 0.72 5.20
CA TYR A 18 -1.53 0.13 3.90
C TYR A 18 -1.82 -1.38 3.93
N HIS A 19 -2.17 -1.92 2.77
CA HIS A 19 -2.30 -3.35 2.56
C HIS A 19 -1.74 -3.74 1.19
N VAL A 20 -1.39 -5.00 1.02
CA VAL A 20 -0.92 -5.51 -0.28
C VAL A 20 -2.08 -6.19 -0.98
N ARG A 21 -2.36 -5.79 -2.23
CA ARG A 21 -3.35 -6.45 -3.10
C ARG A 21 -2.64 -7.16 -4.24
N LEU A 22 -3.21 -8.30 -4.64
CA LEU A 22 -2.80 -8.99 -5.86
C LEU A 22 -3.61 -8.42 -7.04
N ILE A 23 -2.96 -7.66 -7.93
CA ILE A 23 -3.59 -7.08 -9.12
C ILE A 23 -2.94 -7.73 -10.33
N ASN A 24 -3.70 -8.47 -11.14
CA ASN A 24 -3.19 -9.21 -12.30
C ASN A 24 -1.99 -10.13 -11.98
N GLY A 25 -1.98 -10.74 -10.78
CA GLY A 25 -0.86 -11.59 -10.32
C GLY A 25 0.35 -10.83 -9.76
N ILE A 26 0.28 -9.50 -9.67
CA ILE A 26 1.36 -8.65 -9.15
C ILE A 26 0.98 -8.11 -7.77
N GLU A 27 1.83 -8.40 -6.78
CA GLU A 27 1.70 -7.84 -5.43
C GLU A 27 1.90 -6.33 -5.48
N THR A 28 0.87 -5.58 -5.12
CA THR A 28 0.81 -4.13 -5.24
C THR A 28 0.46 -3.52 -3.89
N PRO A 29 1.33 -2.65 -3.34
CA PRO A 29 1.03 -1.94 -2.11
C PRO A 29 -0.04 -0.87 -2.39
N VAL A 30 -1.12 -0.87 -1.62
CA VAL A 30 -2.23 0.09 -1.72
C VAL A 30 -2.52 0.68 -0.35
N SER A 31 -2.93 1.95 -0.32
CA SER A 31 -3.38 2.60 0.91
C SER A 31 -4.79 2.12 1.28
N ASN A 32 -5.10 2.17 2.56
CA ASN A 32 -6.46 1.98 3.02
C ASN A 32 -7.33 3.12 2.45
N PRO A 33 -8.55 2.82 2.00
CA PRO A 33 -9.48 3.85 1.56
C PRO A 33 -9.83 4.73 2.77
N ASP A 34 -9.16 5.87 2.89
CA ASP A 34 -9.58 6.94 3.78
C ASP A 34 -10.79 7.65 3.12
N LYS A 35 -11.80 7.97 3.93
CA LYS A 35 -12.98 8.73 3.48
C LYS A 35 -12.61 10.18 3.11
N SER A 36 -11.37 10.59 3.37
CA SER A 36 -10.84 11.87 2.91
C SER A 36 -10.69 11.87 1.38
N LYS A 37 -11.45 12.74 0.70
CA LYS A 37 -11.39 12.94 -0.75
C LYS A 37 -10.04 13.47 -1.27
N ASN A 38 -9.07 13.75 -0.40
CA ASN A 38 -7.97 14.67 -0.68
C ASN A 38 -6.63 13.98 -0.90
N ASN A 39 -6.63 12.86 -1.62
CA ASN A 39 -5.42 12.12 -1.94
C ASN A 39 -5.18 12.11 -3.46
N ASN A 40 -4.98 13.30 -4.02
CA ASN A 40 -4.35 13.46 -5.33
C ASN A 40 -3.43 14.68 -5.26
N LEU A 41 -2.15 14.37 -4.99
CA LEU A 41 -0.92 15.13 -5.22
C LEU A 41 -1.12 16.56 -5.79
N ASP A 42 -0.77 17.57 -5.00
CA ASP A 42 -0.49 18.95 -5.46
C ASP A 42 0.97 19.06 -5.96
#